data_AF-A0A2J1C8A4-F1
#
_entry.id   AF-A0A2J1C8A4-F1
#
_cell.length_a   1.000
_cell.length_b   1.000
_cell.length_c   1.000
_cell.angle_alpha   90.00
_cell.angle_beta   90.00
_cell.angle_gamma   90.00
#
_symmetry.space_group_name_H-M   'P 1'
#
loop_
_entity.id
_entity.type
_entity.pdbx_description
1 polymer ?
#
loop_
_entity_poly.entity_id
_entity_poly.type
_entity_poly.pdbx_seq_one_letter_code
_entity_poly.pdbx_strand_id
1 'polypeptide(L)'
;MVIDYIISDCKIQEYSRNPHGKCLICAKRVVEILTQRRIPYRVIGLLTWTGLSNLTPANHYAVVASLRGQAIIIDPTAGQFSGWGPFYGKIDDWIAGFSQYLPHRLIKGREFISVSEAESCLGSLIMGSPVDFNGIVIQNTIWHRKIMKNPAHFAAQEQKQIQASSFFPLRDLKRSYRWHCFKNKVINPVSRTCIFR
;
A
#
# COMPACT_ATOMS: atom_id res chain seq x y z
N MET A 1 -2.70 7.91 30.84
CA MET A 1 -3.84 7.60 29.94
C MET A 1 -3.49 6.40 29.07
N VAL A 2 -4.45 5.70 28.44
CA VAL A 2 -4.10 4.52 27.60
C VAL A 2 -3.19 4.87 26.42
N ILE A 3 -3.33 6.08 25.88
CA ILE A 3 -2.47 6.58 24.82
C ILE A 3 -1.01 6.64 25.29
N ASP A 4 -0.74 7.13 26.49
CA ASP A 4 0.62 7.17 27.05
C ASP A 4 1.23 5.76 27.16
N TYR A 5 0.42 4.76 27.48
CA TYR A 5 0.88 3.37 27.51
C TYR A 5 1.19 2.81 26.12
N ILE A 6 0.39 3.18 25.12
CA ILE A 6 0.62 2.80 23.71
C ILE A 6 1.90 3.48 23.20
N ILE A 7 2.11 4.76 23.52
CA ILE A 7 3.30 5.53 23.13
C ILE A 7 4.56 5.00 23.83
N SER A 8 4.45 4.51 25.07
CA SER A 8 5.58 3.95 25.81
C SER A 8 5.85 2.47 25.53
N ASP A 9 4.98 1.77 24.78
CA ASP A 9 5.20 0.37 24.39
C ASP A 9 6.42 0.25 23.47
N CYS A 10 7.41 -0.55 23.88
CA CYS A 10 8.69 -0.65 23.19
C CYS A 10 8.55 -1.15 21.74
N LYS A 11 7.63 -2.07 21.45
CA LYS A 11 7.38 -2.58 20.10
C LYS A 11 6.73 -1.52 19.23
N ILE A 12 5.76 -0.79 19.78
CA ILE A 12 5.11 0.32 19.05
C ILE A 12 6.12 1.41 18.72
N GLN A 13 7.03 1.75 19.64
CA GLN A 13 8.10 2.70 19.36
C GLN A 13 9.04 2.20 18.26
N GLU A 14 9.42 0.92 18.27
CA GLU A 14 10.22 0.30 17.22
C GLU A 14 9.54 0.44 15.85
N TYR A 15 8.25 0.08 15.77
CA TYR A 15 7.47 0.21 14.54
C TYR A 15 7.31 1.66 14.10
N SER A 16 7.16 2.60 15.03
CA SER A 16 7.02 4.02 14.73
C SER A 16 8.30 4.62 14.15
N ARG A 17 9.49 4.16 14.61
CA ARG A 17 10.80 4.59 14.10
C ARG A 17 11.09 4.04 12.72
N ASN A 18 10.57 2.86 12.38
CA ASN A 18 10.70 2.23 11.06
C ASN A 18 9.34 1.72 10.54
N PRO A 19 8.45 2.62 10.10
CA PRO A 19 7.03 2.31 9.90
C PRO A 19 6.71 1.52 8.62
N HIS A 20 7.62 1.51 7.65
CA HIS A 20 7.38 0.86 6.36
C HIS A 20 7.13 -0.65 6.52
N GLY A 21 5.96 -1.10 6.06
CA GLY A 21 5.54 -2.50 6.14
C GLY A 21 5.20 -2.98 7.55
N LYS A 22 5.11 -2.08 8.54
CA LYS A 22 4.82 -2.41 9.95
C LYS A 22 3.40 -2.11 10.39
N CYS A 23 2.59 -1.43 9.57
CA CYS A 23 1.24 -0.99 9.94
C CYS A 23 0.34 -2.12 10.45
N LEU A 24 0.34 -3.29 9.78
CA LEU A 24 -0.44 -4.44 10.22
C LEU A 24 0.00 -4.98 11.58
N ILE A 25 1.30 -5.25 11.78
CA ILE A 25 1.79 -5.79 13.05
C ILE A 25 1.69 -4.77 14.19
N CYS A 26 1.80 -3.47 13.86
CA CYS A 26 1.57 -2.39 14.81
C CYS A 26 0.11 -2.31 15.23
N ALA A 27 -0.84 -2.43 14.30
CA ALA A 27 -2.26 -2.49 14.61
C ALA A 27 -2.61 -3.71 15.48
N LYS A 28 -2.02 -4.88 15.22
CA LYS A 28 -2.14 -6.07 16.09
C LYS A 28 -1.71 -5.74 17.53
N ARG A 29 -0.55 -5.10 17.70
CA ARG A 29 -0.04 -4.73 19.02
C ARG A 29 -0.92 -3.71 19.74
N VAL A 30 -1.41 -2.68 19.03
CA VAL A 30 -2.34 -1.69 19.59
C VAL A 30 -3.63 -2.39 20.07
N VAL A 31 -4.20 -3.28 19.25
CA VAL A 31 -5.41 -4.03 19.59
C VAL A 31 -5.22 -4.94 20.82
N GLU A 32 -4.07 -5.61 20.95
CA GLU A 32 -3.73 -6.38 22.16
C GLU A 32 -3.80 -5.50 23.42
N ILE A 33 -3.17 -4.32 23.38
CA ILE A 33 -3.11 -3.37 24.49
C ILE A 33 -4.51 -2.86 24.87
N LEU A 34 -5.34 -2.53 23.88
CA LEU A 34 -6.72 -2.06 24.09
C LEU A 34 -7.59 -3.18 24.67
N THR A 35 -7.44 -4.40 24.16
CA THR A 35 -8.18 -5.59 24.63
C THR A 35 -7.86 -5.88 26.10
N GLN A 36 -6.58 -5.89 26.48
CA GLN A 36 -6.14 -6.07 27.88
C GLN A 36 -6.74 -5.03 28.83
N ARG A 37 -7.04 -3.83 28.32
CA ARG A 37 -7.61 -2.71 29.07
C ARG A 37 -9.13 -2.60 28.93
N ARG A 38 -9.77 -3.55 28.23
CA ARG A 38 -11.21 -3.56 27.96
C ARG A 38 -11.70 -2.27 27.30
N ILE A 39 -10.90 -1.72 26.39
CA ILE A 39 -11.26 -0.51 25.63
C ILE A 39 -11.89 -0.93 24.30
N PRO A 40 -13.12 -0.49 23.99
CA PRO A 40 -13.76 -0.76 22.71
C PRO A 40 -12.97 -0.15 21.54
N TYR A 41 -12.87 -0.87 20.44
CA TYR A 41 -12.16 -0.41 19.24
C TYR A 41 -12.78 -0.96 17.94
N ARG A 42 -12.37 -0.36 16.81
CA ARG A 42 -12.47 -0.92 15.46
C ARG A 42 -11.12 -0.81 14.77
N VAL A 43 -10.92 -1.59 13.72
CA VAL A 43 -9.73 -1.50 12.86
C VAL A 43 -10.12 -0.81 11.57
N ILE A 44 -9.39 0.22 11.18
CA ILE A 44 -9.55 0.88 9.88
C ILE A 44 -8.51 0.27 8.95
N GLY A 45 -8.97 -0.32 7.86
CA GLY A 45 -8.11 -0.75 6.78
C GLY A 45 -8.28 0.15 5.57
N LEU A 46 -7.17 0.58 4.97
CA LEU A 46 -7.12 1.48 3.83
C LEU A 46 -6.47 0.82 2.62
N LEU A 47 -6.89 1.25 1.44
CA LEU A 47 -6.19 1.04 0.18
C LEU A 47 -5.89 2.40 -0.47
N THR A 48 -4.69 2.52 -1.05
CA THR A 48 -4.25 3.72 -1.74
C THR A 48 -3.87 3.43 -3.19
N TRP A 49 -4.44 4.21 -4.11
CA TRP A 49 -4.16 4.11 -5.54
C TRP A 49 -3.49 5.37 -6.06
N THR A 50 -2.47 5.20 -6.89
CA THR A 50 -1.82 6.29 -7.63
C THR A 50 -2.45 6.55 -8.99
N GLY A 51 -3.28 5.63 -9.48
CA GLY A 51 -4.00 5.75 -10.75
C GLY A 51 -4.81 4.49 -11.06
N LEU A 52 -5.49 4.50 -12.20
CA LEU A 52 -6.31 3.38 -12.69
C LEU A 52 -5.54 2.10 -12.92
N SER A 53 -4.37 2.21 -13.56
CA SER A 53 -3.52 1.07 -13.88
C SER A 53 -2.82 0.48 -12.65
N ASN A 54 -2.96 1.11 -11.48
CA ASN A 54 -2.44 0.56 -10.23
C ASN A 54 -3.39 -0.52 -9.72
N LEU A 55 -3.23 -1.72 -10.23
CA LEU A 55 -4.02 -2.87 -9.80
C LEU A 55 -3.57 -3.38 -8.42
N THR A 56 -2.38 -3.01 -7.94
CA THR A 56 -1.85 -3.43 -6.64
C THR A 56 -1.80 -2.24 -5.67
N PRO A 57 -2.95 -1.77 -5.15
CA PRO A 57 -2.96 -0.65 -4.22
C PRO A 57 -2.15 -0.97 -2.96
N ALA A 58 -1.50 0.05 -2.41
CA ALA A 58 -0.82 -0.10 -1.13
C ALA A 58 -1.86 -0.10 -0.01
N ASN A 59 -1.77 -1.07 0.91
CA ASN A 59 -2.63 -1.14 2.07
C ASN A 59 -2.05 -0.37 3.27
N HIS A 60 -2.91 -0.02 4.22
CA HIS A 60 -2.53 0.55 5.50
C HIS A 60 -3.57 0.23 6.56
N TYR A 61 -3.15 0.20 7.83
CA TYR A 61 -4.02 -0.15 8.95
C TYR A 61 -3.84 0.88 10.06
N ALA A 62 -4.96 1.31 10.64
CA ALA A 62 -5.03 2.12 11.84
C ALA A 62 -6.08 1.53 12.79
N VAL A 63 -6.08 1.97 14.04
CA VAL A 63 -7.06 1.54 15.04
C VAL A 63 -7.85 2.75 15.52
N VAL A 64 -9.17 2.65 15.59
CA VAL A 64 -10.01 3.65 16.25
C VAL A 64 -10.45 3.09 17.60
N ALA A 65 -10.13 3.80 18.68
CA ALA A 65 -10.49 3.43 20.04
C ALA A 65 -11.55 4.39 20.60
N SER A 66 -12.50 3.87 21.38
CA SER A 66 -13.47 4.69 22.12
C SER A 66 -12.90 5.06 23.49
N LEU A 67 -12.42 6.29 23.64
CA LEU A 67 -11.84 6.82 24.87
C LEU A 67 -12.74 7.90 25.44
N ARG A 68 -13.36 7.64 26.60
CA ARG A 68 -14.30 8.58 27.26
C ARG A 68 -15.42 9.06 26.33
N GLY A 69 -15.94 8.16 25.49
CA GLY A 69 -17.00 8.46 24.52
C GLY A 69 -16.53 9.16 23.24
N GLN A 70 -15.22 9.38 23.07
CA GLN A 70 -14.64 9.97 21.85
C GLN A 70 -13.92 8.91 21.03
N ALA A 71 -14.10 8.96 19.71
CA ALA A 71 -13.35 8.13 18.76
C ALA A 71 -11.96 8.74 18.51
N ILE A 72 -10.91 8.02 18.88
CA ILE A 72 -9.51 8.43 18.72
C ILE A 72 -8.82 7.46 17.77
N ILE A 73 -8.28 7.99 16.68
CA ILE A 73 -7.38 7.26 15.78
C ILE A 73 -6.03 7.07 16.46
N ILE A 74 -5.51 5.85 16.36
CA ILE A 74 -4.22 5.42 16.84
C ILE A 74 -3.52 4.79 15.63
N ASP A 75 -2.59 5.55 15.07
CA ASP A 75 -1.79 5.15 13.91
C ASP A 75 -0.31 5.52 14.14
N PRO A 76 0.41 4.69 14.92
CA PRO A 76 1.83 4.92 15.18
C PRO A 76 2.69 4.84 13.91
N THR A 77 2.15 4.25 12.84
CA THR A 77 2.84 3.97 11.58
C THR A 77 2.49 4.95 10.46
N ALA A 78 1.78 6.04 10.75
CA ALA A 78 1.47 7.10 9.78
C ALA A 78 2.74 7.58 9.04
N GLY A 79 3.89 7.51 9.71
CA GLY A 79 5.22 7.83 9.16
C GLY A 79 5.67 6.98 7.97
N GLN A 80 4.95 5.91 7.62
CA GLN A 80 5.18 5.24 6.34
C GLN A 80 4.87 6.17 5.15
N PHE A 81 4.09 7.23 5.38
CA PHE A 81 3.87 8.31 4.45
C PHE A 81 4.86 9.43 4.79
N SER A 82 5.78 9.70 3.87
CA SER A 82 6.93 10.58 4.10
C SER A 82 6.52 11.91 4.76
N GLY A 83 7.09 12.20 5.93
CA GLY A 83 6.86 13.43 6.67
C GLY A 83 5.72 13.42 7.69
N TRP A 84 4.84 12.41 7.69
CA TRP A 84 3.70 12.33 8.62
C TRP A 84 4.10 11.56 9.88
N GLY A 85 4.53 12.22 10.96
CA GLY A 85 4.88 11.51 12.20
C GLY A 85 3.75 10.59 12.74
N PRO A 86 4.04 9.74 13.74
CA PRO A 86 3.04 8.92 14.43
C PRO A 86 1.79 9.74 14.82
N PHE A 87 0.61 9.19 14.56
CA PHE A 87 -0.65 9.93 14.73
C PHE A 87 -1.50 9.35 15.87
N TYR A 88 -1.96 10.25 16.75
CA TYR A 88 -2.88 9.95 17.85
C TYR A 88 -3.85 11.11 18.00
N GLY A 89 -5.08 10.98 17.52
CA GLY A 89 -5.96 12.15 17.43
C GLY A 89 -7.35 11.87 16.88
N LYS A 90 -8.04 12.93 16.47
CA LYS A 90 -9.40 12.82 15.89
C LYS A 90 -9.33 12.28 14.47
N ILE A 91 -10.44 11.70 14.02
CA ILE A 91 -10.57 11.18 12.67
C ILE A 91 -10.43 12.29 11.62
N ASP A 92 -10.98 13.49 11.84
CA ASP A 92 -10.92 14.59 10.88
C ASP A 92 -9.48 15.08 10.67
N ASP A 93 -8.68 15.15 11.74
CA ASP A 93 -7.26 15.52 11.68
C ASP A 93 -6.44 14.46 10.94
N TRP A 94 -6.76 13.17 11.14
CA TRP A 94 -6.15 12.07 10.40
C TRP A 94 -6.50 12.13 8.91
N ILE A 95 -7.76 12.42 8.58
CA ILE A 95 -8.22 12.59 7.20
C ILE A 95 -7.52 13.78 6.53
N ALA A 96 -7.42 14.92 7.24
CA ALA A 96 -6.73 16.10 6.74
C ALA A 96 -5.24 15.82 6.45
N GLY A 97 -4.60 14.98 7.28
CA GLY A 97 -3.22 14.54 7.05
C GLY A 97 -3.02 13.84 5.70
N PHE A 98 -3.99 13.04 5.22
CA PHE A 98 -3.86 12.42 3.89
C PHE A 98 -3.73 13.45 2.76
N SER A 99 -4.42 14.58 2.87
CA SER A 99 -4.35 15.64 1.87
C SER A 99 -3.00 16.35 1.86
N GLN A 100 -2.35 16.42 3.03
CA GLN A 100 -1.01 17.01 3.15
C GLN A 100 0.09 16.05 2.68
N TYR A 101 0.04 14.79 3.11
CA TYR A 101 1.16 13.85 2.94
C TYR A 101 0.98 12.90 1.75
N LEU A 102 -0.25 12.73 1.24
CA LEU A 102 -0.57 11.89 0.07
C LEU A 102 -1.49 12.60 -0.95
N PRO A 103 -1.22 13.86 -1.34
CA PRO A 103 -2.17 14.71 -2.09
C PRO A 103 -2.66 14.13 -3.44
N HIS A 104 -1.89 13.23 -4.04
CA HIS A 104 -2.18 12.66 -5.37
C HIS A 104 -2.78 11.26 -5.34
N ARG A 105 -3.07 10.72 -4.16
CA ARG A 105 -3.61 9.36 -4.01
C ARG A 105 -5.12 9.37 -3.84
N LEU A 106 -5.79 8.40 -4.47
CA LEU A 106 -7.13 8.00 -4.07
C LEU A 106 -6.98 7.12 -2.83
N ILE A 107 -7.77 7.39 -1.81
CA ILE A 107 -7.78 6.61 -0.57
C ILE A 107 -9.22 6.18 -0.30
N LYS A 108 -9.41 4.87 -0.21
CA LYS A 108 -10.65 4.29 0.30
C LYS A 108 -10.35 3.53 1.59
N GLY A 109 -11.27 3.61 2.54
CA GLY A 109 -11.17 2.92 3.81
C GLY A 109 -12.43 2.14 4.16
N ARG A 110 -12.25 1.14 5.03
CA ARG A 110 -13.33 0.37 5.63
C ARG A 110 -12.99 0.07 7.08
N GLU A 111 -14.02 0.06 7.92
CA GLU A 111 -13.92 -0.38 9.31
C GLU A 111 -14.19 -1.88 9.43
N PHE A 112 -13.46 -2.52 10.32
CA PHE A 112 -13.52 -3.94 10.61
C PHE A 112 -13.61 -4.17 12.12
N ILE A 113 -14.19 -5.30 12.51
CA ILE A 113 -14.35 -5.67 13.91
C ILE A 113 -13.01 -6.13 14.49
N SER A 114 -12.14 -6.73 13.66
CA SER A 114 -10.86 -7.28 14.10
C SER A 114 -9.75 -7.05 13.08
N VAL A 115 -8.50 -7.19 13.53
CA VAL A 115 -7.33 -7.14 12.63
C VAL A 115 -7.33 -8.31 11.65
N SER A 116 -7.77 -9.50 12.09
CA SER A 116 -7.84 -10.69 11.23
C SER A 116 -8.83 -10.49 10.06
N GLU A 117 -9.99 -9.89 10.33
CA GLU A 117 -10.97 -9.54 9.31
C GLU A 117 -10.40 -8.53 8.30
N ALA A 118 -9.74 -7.47 8.81
CA ALA A 118 -9.08 -6.48 7.97
C ALA A 118 -7.97 -7.12 7.11
N GLU A 119 -7.12 -7.95 7.70
CA GLU A 119 -6.02 -8.65 7.01
C GLU A 119 -6.53 -9.63 5.96
N SER A 120 -7.59 -10.39 6.23
CA SER A 120 -8.24 -11.24 5.23
C SER A 120 -8.79 -10.42 4.07
N CYS A 121 -9.42 -9.28 4.37
CA CYS A 121 -10.02 -8.38 3.39
C CYS A 121 -8.99 -7.54 2.60
N LEU A 122 -7.76 -7.34 3.06
CA LEU A 122 -6.78 -6.40 2.46
C LEU A 122 -5.41 -7.02 2.18
N GLY A 123 -5.13 -8.18 2.77
CA GLY A 123 -3.86 -8.91 2.68
C GLY A 123 -3.86 -10.05 1.67
N SER A 124 -5.04 -10.47 1.17
CA SER A 124 -5.08 -11.20 -0.10
C SER A 124 -4.51 -10.30 -1.20
N LEU A 125 -3.88 -10.87 -2.22
CA LEU A 125 -3.36 -10.16 -3.41
C LEU A 125 -4.52 -9.49 -4.15
N ILE A 126 -5.11 -8.45 -3.56
CA ILE A 126 -6.20 -7.70 -4.14
C ILE A 126 -5.59 -6.90 -5.28
N MET A 127 -5.57 -7.55 -6.44
CA MET A 127 -5.64 -6.90 -7.72
C MET A 127 -7.00 -6.22 -7.78
N GLY A 128 -7.10 -5.04 -7.18
CA GLY A 128 -8.37 -4.37 -6.94
C GLY A 128 -8.41 -3.06 -7.69
N SER A 129 -9.28 -3.01 -8.70
CA SER A 129 -9.67 -1.73 -9.27
C SER A 129 -10.22 -0.85 -8.15
N PRO A 130 -9.93 0.47 -8.16
CA PRO A 130 -10.55 1.39 -7.23
C PRO A 130 -12.09 1.40 -7.31
N VAL A 131 -12.67 0.88 -8.39
CA VAL A 131 -14.12 0.74 -8.58
C VAL A 131 -14.69 -0.43 -7.77
N ASP A 132 -13.95 -1.55 -7.69
CA ASP A 132 -14.44 -2.81 -7.09
C ASP A 132 -14.35 -2.82 -5.57
N PHE A 133 -13.45 -2.03 -5.00
CA PHE A 133 -13.31 -1.93 -3.55
C PHE A 133 -14.51 -1.18 -2.94
N ASN A 134 -15.38 -1.95 -2.28
CA ASN A 134 -16.54 -1.46 -1.52
C ASN A 134 -16.10 -0.86 -0.17
N GLY A 135 -15.51 0.34 -0.23
CA GLY A 135 -15.12 1.15 0.91
C GLY A 135 -15.49 2.61 0.74
N ILE A 136 -15.46 3.36 1.84
CA ILE A 136 -15.75 4.80 1.87
C ILE A 136 -14.57 5.54 1.26
N VAL A 137 -14.85 6.51 0.38
CA VAL A 137 -13.83 7.39 -0.17
C VAL A 137 -13.43 8.40 0.89
N ILE A 138 -12.22 8.26 1.43
CA ILE A 138 -11.64 9.18 2.41
C ILE A 138 -11.00 10.37 1.68
N GLN A 139 -10.27 10.10 0.59
CA GLN A 139 -9.68 11.13 -0.25
C GLN A 139 -9.91 10.79 -1.71
N ASN A 140 -10.46 11.74 -2.47
CA ASN A 140 -10.86 11.54 -3.85
C ASN A 140 -9.99 12.34 -4.82
N THR A 141 -9.64 11.74 -5.96
CA THR A 141 -8.84 12.37 -7.00
C THR A 141 -9.70 12.81 -8.19
N ILE A 142 -9.17 13.73 -9.02
CA ILE A 142 -9.84 14.17 -10.25
C ILE A 142 -10.07 12.98 -11.19
N TRP A 143 -9.09 12.10 -11.33
CA TRP A 143 -9.20 10.94 -12.23
C TRP A 143 -10.30 9.99 -11.76
N HIS A 144 -10.37 9.66 -10.46
CA HIS A 144 -11.41 8.81 -9.90
C HIS A 144 -12.81 9.40 -10.12
N ARG A 145 -12.97 10.71 -9.88
CA ARG A 145 -14.24 11.41 -10.18
C ARG A 145 -14.65 11.31 -11.65
N LYS A 146 -13.71 11.35 -12.59
CA LYS A 146 -14.02 11.20 -14.03
C LYS A 146 -14.54 9.79 -14.35
N ILE A 147 -13.97 8.76 -13.73
CA ILE A 147 -14.40 7.36 -13.93
C ILE A 147 -15.78 7.13 -13.37
N MET A 148 -16.03 7.58 -12.13
CA MET A 148 -17.32 7.40 -11.50
C MET A 148 -18.47 8.11 -12.25
N LYS A 149 -18.17 9.11 -13.08
CA LYS A 149 -19.15 9.74 -13.98
C LYS A 149 -19.48 8.92 -15.22
N ASN A 150 -18.59 8.04 -15.68
CA ASN A 150 -18.83 7.21 -16.87
C ASN A 150 -18.07 5.87 -16.81
N PRO A 151 -18.42 4.97 -15.87
CA PRO A 151 -17.63 3.75 -15.62
C PRO A 151 -17.56 2.83 -16.85
N ALA A 152 -18.63 2.74 -17.65
CA ALA A 152 -18.69 1.91 -18.84
C ALA A 152 -17.67 2.33 -19.92
N HIS A 153 -17.49 3.64 -20.12
CA HIS A 153 -16.50 4.15 -21.08
C HIS A 153 -15.07 3.78 -20.67
N PHE A 154 -14.74 3.87 -19.39
CA PHE A 154 -13.41 3.54 -18.89
C PHE A 154 -13.14 2.03 -18.96
N ALA A 155 -14.12 1.19 -18.61
CA ALA A 155 -13.99 -0.27 -18.75
C ALA A 155 -13.74 -0.67 -20.22
N ALA A 156 -14.46 -0.06 -21.17
CA ALA A 156 -14.24 -0.30 -22.60
C ALA A 156 -12.86 0.16 -23.08
N GLN A 157 -12.34 1.27 -22.53
CA GLN A 157 -11.01 1.78 -22.87
C GLN A 157 -9.89 0.89 -22.31
N GLU A 158 -10.03 0.41 -21.07
CA GLU A 158 -9.10 -0.53 -20.44
C GLU A 158 -9.05 -1.86 -21.22
N GLN A 159 -10.22 -2.40 -21.60
CA GLN A 159 -10.30 -3.63 -22.40
C GLN A 159 -9.63 -3.47 -23.78
N LYS A 160 -9.78 -2.32 -24.43
CA LYS A 160 -9.07 -2.00 -25.69
C LYS A 160 -7.56 -1.93 -25.50
N GLN A 161 -7.07 -1.37 -24.40
CA GLN A 161 -5.63 -1.31 -24.10
C GLN A 161 -5.06 -2.69 -23.81
N ILE A 162 -5.76 -3.52 -23.02
CA ILE A 162 -5.37 -4.90 -22.76
C ILE A 162 -5.27 -5.67 -24.09
N GLN A 163 -6.30 -5.59 -24.93
CA GLN A 163 -6.27 -6.20 -26.26
C GLN A 163 -5.08 -5.71 -27.09
N ALA A 164 -4.87 -4.39 -27.21
CA ALA A 164 -3.75 -3.83 -27.96
C ALA A 164 -2.37 -4.28 -27.43
N SER A 165 -2.22 -4.42 -26.11
CA SER A 165 -0.97 -4.89 -25.47
C SER A 165 -0.76 -6.41 -25.55
N SER A 166 -1.83 -7.20 -25.68
CA SER A 166 -1.76 -8.64 -25.91
C SER A 166 -1.38 -8.98 -27.36
N PHE A 167 -1.58 -8.04 -28.28
CA PHE A 167 -1.03 -8.08 -29.63
C PHE A 167 0.41 -7.55 -29.65
N PHE A 168 1.35 -8.28 -29.03
CA PHE A 168 2.71 -8.29 -29.56
C PHE A 168 2.70 -9.20 -30.79
N PRO A 169 2.90 -8.69 -32.02
CA PRO A 169 3.05 -9.56 -33.16
C PRO A 169 4.23 -10.50 -32.89
N LEU A 170 4.04 -11.82 -33.00
CA LEU A 170 5.12 -12.81 -32.92
C LEU A 170 6.31 -12.50 -33.87
N ARG A 171 6.10 -11.62 -34.85
CA ARG A 171 7.12 -11.08 -35.75
C ARG A 171 8.18 -10.23 -35.04
N ASP A 172 7.86 -9.58 -33.92
CA ASP A 172 8.79 -8.73 -33.18
C ASP A 172 9.63 -9.49 -32.14
N LEU A 173 9.15 -10.64 -31.65
CA LEU A 173 9.97 -11.57 -30.84
C LEU A 173 11.14 -12.16 -31.64
N LYS A 174 11.03 -12.28 -32.97
CA LYS A 174 12.14 -12.71 -33.85
C LYS A 174 13.26 -11.68 -33.99
N ARG A 175 13.05 -10.40 -33.65
CA ARG A 175 14.10 -9.37 -33.70
C ARG A 175 15.00 -9.35 -32.47
N SER A 176 14.50 -9.76 -31.30
CA SER A 176 15.27 -9.77 -30.05
C SER A 176 16.34 -10.87 -30.01
N TYR A 177 16.05 -12.06 -30.57
CA TYR A 177 17.03 -13.15 -30.64
C TYR A 177 18.15 -12.95 -31.68
N ARG A 178 18.09 -11.89 -32.51
CA ARG A 178 19.09 -11.65 -33.57
C ARG A 178 20.33 -10.85 -33.12
N TRP A 179 20.37 -10.36 -31.87
CA TRP A 179 21.48 -9.56 -31.35
C TRP A 179 22.49 -10.31 -30.47
N HIS A 180 22.31 -11.62 -30.20
CA HIS A 180 23.27 -12.39 -29.41
C HIS A 180 24.24 -13.29 -30.19
N CYS A 181 24.23 -13.29 -31.53
CA CYS A 181 25.16 -14.11 -32.33
C CYS A 181 26.39 -13.38 -32.90
N PHE A 182 26.71 -12.16 -32.47
CA PHE A 182 27.92 -11.45 -32.94
C PHE A 182 28.77 -10.89 -31.80
N LYS A 183 29.23 -11.74 -30.89
CA LYS A 183 30.50 -11.55 -30.17
C LYS A 183 31.14 -12.90 -29.89
N ASN A 184 31.83 -13.45 -30.89
CA ASN A 184 32.97 -14.34 -30.68
C ASN A 184 33.89 -14.18 -31.89
N LYS A 185 34.57 -13.03 -31.95
CA LYS A 185 35.80 -12.92 -32.74
C LYS A 185 36.90 -13.58 -31.93
N VAL A 186 37.31 -14.72 -32.45
CA VAL A 186 38.58 -15.43 -32.26
C VAL A 186 39.71 -14.50 -31.80
N ILE A 187 40.28 -14.78 -30.63
CA ILE A 187 41.65 -14.40 -30.27
C ILE A 187 42.41 -15.71 -30.12
N ASN A 188 43.44 -15.89 -30.96
CA ASN A 188 44.33 -17.03 -30.91
C ASN A 188 45.14 -17.05 -29.60
N PRO A 189 45.45 -18.23 -29.03
CA PRO A 189 46.29 -18.36 -27.85
C PRO A 189 47.76 -18.44 -28.26
N VAL A 190 48.61 -17.57 -27.70
CA VAL A 190 50.05 -17.82 -27.64
C VAL A 190 50.50 -17.62 -26.19
N SER A 191 50.69 -18.77 -25.56
CA SER A 191 51.70 -19.13 -24.56
C SER A 191 52.40 -18.00 -23.79
N ARG A 192 52.22 -18.01 -22.46
CA ARG A 192 53.32 -17.83 -21.51
C ARG A 192 53.03 -18.56 -20.19
N THR A 193 53.85 -19.58 -20.01
CA THR A 193 54.25 -20.32 -18.82
C THR A 193 54.38 -19.49 -17.54
N CYS A 194 53.88 -20.03 -16.43
CA CYS A 194 54.39 -19.78 -15.08
C CYS A 194 54.88 -21.13 -14.51
N ILE A 195 56.15 -21.20 -14.16
CA ILE A 195 56.81 -22.26 -13.38
C ILE A 195 57.70 -21.53 -12.37
N PHE A 196 57.44 -21.75 -11.08
CA PHE A 196 58.29 -21.66 -9.88
C PHE A 196 59.08 -20.33 -9.68
N ARG A 197 58.97 -19.60 -8.56
CA ARG A 197 59.00 -19.96 -7.13
C ARG A 197 58.51 -18.76 -6.33
#